data_AF-A0AB39KNX3-F1
#
_entry.id   AF-A0AB39KNX3-F1
#
_cell.length_a   1.000
_cell.length_b   1.000
_cell.length_c   1.000
_cell.angle_alpha   90.00
_cell.angle_beta   90.00
_cell.angle_gamma   90.00
#
_symmetry.space_group_name_H-M   'P 1'
#
loop_
_entity.id
_entity.type
_entity.pdbx_description
1 polymer ?
#
loop_
_entity_poly.entity_id
_entity_poly.type
_entity_poly.pdbx_seq_one_letter_code
_entity_poly.pdbx_strand_id
1 'polypeptide(L)'
;MDKPQIAAQVARRLLAAEMAIDIALAEASRLMETLAEASLGVGGAASQELQAPALFSQALTSLAGARGDIVGAHAAREALGARLSLPTSAFGVPIKPRRAAAD
;
A
#
# COMPACT_ATOMS: atom_id res chain seq x y z
N MET A 1 5.30 -25.47 12.97
CA MET A 1 5.09 -24.02 13.08
C MET A 1 3.82 -23.81 13.89
N ASP A 2 3.90 -23.09 15.00
CA ASP A 2 2.77 -22.87 15.90
C ASP A 2 1.87 -21.69 15.41
N LYS A 3 0.68 -21.55 16.01
CA LYS A 3 -0.27 -20.48 15.63
C LYS A 3 0.35 -19.07 15.74
N PRO A 4 1.11 -18.72 16.80
CA PRO A 4 1.80 -17.45 16.89
C PRO A 4 2.82 -17.21 15.77
N GLN A 5 3.60 -18.21 15.38
CA GLN A 5 4.57 -18.10 14.29
C GLN A 5 3.91 -17.85 12.93
N ILE A 6 2.80 -18.55 12.65
CA ILE A 6 1.99 -18.32 11.43
C ILE A 6 1.47 -16.88 11.43
N ALA A 7 0.89 -16.43 12.54
CA ALA A 7 0.38 -15.07 12.70
C ALA A 7 1.46 -14.00 12.48
N ALA A 8 2.66 -14.22 13.03
CA ALA A 8 3.81 -13.34 12.85
C ALA A 8 4.30 -13.32 11.40
N GLN A 9 4.29 -14.47 10.72
CA GLN A 9 4.67 -14.55 9.31
C GLN A 9 3.66 -13.81 8.42
N VAL A 10 2.36 -14.00 8.64
CA VAL A 10 1.31 -13.27 7.91
C VAL A 10 1.44 -11.77 8.16
N ALA A 11 1.70 -11.35 9.40
CA ALA A 11 1.94 -9.96 9.77
C ALA A 11 3.06 -9.33 8.94
N ARG A 12 4.22 -10.00 8.90
CA ARG A 12 5.40 -9.52 8.15
C ARG A 12 5.11 -9.44 6.66
N ARG A 13 4.39 -10.42 6.10
CA ARG A 13 4.06 -10.44 4.66
C ARG A 13 3.04 -9.36 4.28
N LEU A 14 2.06 -9.06 5.14
CA LEU A 14 1.12 -7.97 4.92
C LEU A 14 1.84 -6.61 4.93
N LEU A 15 2.71 -6.38 5.92
CA LEU A 15 3.51 -5.16 5.98
C LEU A 15 4.43 -5.01 4.75
N ALA A 16 5.09 -6.10 4.34
CA ALA A 16 5.93 -6.09 3.14
C ALA A 16 5.13 -5.79 1.87
N ALA A 17 3.89 -6.29 1.76
CA ALA A 17 3.00 -5.97 0.65
C ALA A 17 2.55 -4.51 0.69
N GLU A 18 2.20 -3.96 1.86
CA GLU A 18 1.87 -2.54 2.03
C GLU A 18 3.03 -1.65 1.57
N MET A 19 4.25 -1.95 2.04
CA MET A 19 5.46 -1.21 1.66
C MET A 19 5.74 -1.28 0.15
N ALA A 20 5.55 -2.45 -0.48
CA ALA A 20 5.75 -2.58 -1.92
C ALA A 20 4.76 -1.72 -2.72
N ILE A 21 3.50 -1.64 -2.28
CA ILE A 21 2.49 -0.77 -2.89
C ILE A 21 2.83 0.71 -2.67
N ASP A 22 3.28 1.09 -1.48
CA ASP A 22 3.70 2.46 -1.17
C ASP A 22 4.86 2.92 -2.07
N ILE A 23 5.85 2.04 -2.28
CA ILE A 23 6.96 2.29 -3.21
C ILE A 23 6.44 2.43 -4.63
N ALA A 24 5.57 1.52 -5.09
CA ALA A 24 5.02 1.56 -6.44
C ALA A 24 4.20 2.84 -6.69
N LEU A 25 3.41 3.30 -5.71
CA LEU A 25 2.69 4.57 -5.77
C LEU A 25 3.65 5.75 -5.91
N ALA A 26 4.71 5.80 -5.10
CA ALA A 26 5.69 6.87 -5.15
C ALA A 26 6.40 6.95 -6.51
N GLU A 27 6.86 5.81 -7.05
CA GLU A 27 7.50 5.77 -8.37
C GLU A 27 6.53 6.13 -9.49
N ALA A 28 5.28 5.67 -9.42
CA ALA A 28 4.26 5.99 -10.41
C ALA A 28 3.92 7.49 -10.41
N SER A 29 3.87 8.14 -9.25
CA SER A 29 3.70 9.59 -9.15
C SER A 29 4.87 10.38 -9.76
N ARG A 30 6.12 9.96 -9.52
CA ARG A 30 7.30 10.60 -10.14
C ARG A 30 7.31 10.44 -11.66
N LEU A 31 6.89 9.27 -12.16
CA LEU A 31 6.81 9.06 -13.60
C LEU A 31 5.74 9.95 -14.25
N MET A 32 4.62 10.22 -13.57
CA MET A 32 3.65 11.21 -14.06
C MET A 32 4.22 12.62 -14.16
N GLU A 33 5.04 13.05 -13.20
CA GLU A 33 5.74 14.33 -13.26
C GLU A 33 6.67 14.39 -14.48
N THR A 34 7.47 13.34 -14.69
CA THR A 34 8.37 13.23 -15.86
C THR A 34 7.58 13.23 -17.18
N LEU A 35 6.43 12.57 -17.24
CA LEU A 35 5.56 12.58 -18.43
C LEU A 35 4.96 13.96 -18.70
N ALA A 36 4.60 14.71 -17.65
CA ALA A 36 4.11 16.08 -17.79
C ALA A 36 5.20 17.01 -18.32
N GLU A 37 6.41 16.92 -17.77
CA GLU A 37 7.58 17.68 -18.26
C GLU A 37 7.92 17.34 -19.72
N ALA A 38 7.95 16.05 -20.05
CA ALA A 38 8.20 15.59 -21.42
C ALA A 38 7.14 16.16 -22.38
N SER A 39 5.87 16.15 -21.98
CA SER A 39 4.76 16.69 -22.80
C SER A 39 4.92 18.18 -23.11
N LEU A 40 5.48 18.96 -22.19
CA LEU A 40 5.82 20.38 -22.44
C LEU A 40 6.99 20.52 -23.42
N GLY A 41 7.97 19.61 -23.37
CA GLY A 41 9.17 19.62 -24.21
C GLY A 41 8.93 19.25 -25.68
N VAL A 42 7.97 18.37 -25.99
CA VAL A 42 7.68 17.93 -27.38
C VAL A 42 6.69 18.83 -28.14
N GLY A 43 6.12 19.85 -27.49
CA GLY A 43 5.11 20.71 -28.08
C GLY A 43 3.71 20.10 -28.05
N GLY A 44 2.70 20.93 -27.73
CA GLY A 44 1.35 20.48 -27.35
C GLY A 44 0.61 19.57 -28.34
N ALA A 45 0.95 19.60 -29.63
CA ALA A 45 0.34 18.76 -30.66
C ALA A 45 0.77 17.28 -30.58
N ALA A 46 2.03 17.00 -30.22
CA ALA A 46 2.51 15.62 -30.03
C ALA A 46 2.04 15.03 -28.68
N SER A 47 1.71 15.89 -27.71
CA SER A 47 1.25 15.47 -26.38
C SER A 47 -0.17 14.87 -26.37
N GLN A 48 -1.04 15.26 -27.31
CA GLN A 48 -2.44 14.79 -27.35
C GLN A 48 -2.58 13.34 -27.85
N GLU A 49 -1.55 12.79 -28.51
CA GLU A 49 -1.53 11.37 -28.90
C GLU A 49 -1.03 10.45 -27.77
N LEU A 50 -0.53 11.00 -26.67
CA LEU A 50 -0.08 10.20 -25.54
C LEU A 50 -1.29 9.70 -24.74
N GLN A 51 -1.69 8.45 -24.97
CA GLN A 51 -2.61 7.74 -24.06
C GLN A 51 -1.99 7.45 -22.68
N ALA A 52 -0.67 7.60 -22.56
CA ALA A 52 0.10 7.26 -21.39
C ALA A 52 -0.40 7.91 -20.07
N PRO A 53 -0.75 9.22 -20.01
CA PRO A 53 -1.22 9.85 -18.76
C PRO A 53 -2.55 9.28 -18.27
N ALA A 54 -3.47 8.95 -19.18
CA ALA A 54 -4.77 8.36 -18.81
C ALA A 54 -4.60 6.94 -18.25
N LEU A 55 -3.76 6.13 -18.89
CA LEU A 55 -3.41 4.79 -18.40
C LEU A 55 -2.66 4.87 -17.05
N PHE A 56 -1.80 5.86 -16.86
CA PHE A 56 -1.11 6.09 -15.59
C PHE A 56 -2.05 6.47 -14.46
N SER A 57 -3.01 7.34 -14.73
CA SER A 57 -4.04 7.73 -13.76
C SER A 57 -4.88 6.53 -13.29
N GLN A 58 -5.24 5.63 -14.23
CA GLN A 58 -5.92 4.38 -13.89
C GLN A 58 -5.04 3.47 -13.03
N ALA A 59 -3.77 3.30 -13.39
CA ALA A 59 -2.83 2.49 -12.61
C ALA A 59 -2.66 3.02 -11.17
N LEU A 60 -2.53 4.33 -10.99
CA LEU A 60 -2.48 4.96 -9.66
C LEU A 60 -3.75 4.70 -8.85
N THR A 61 -4.92 4.80 -9.49
CA THR A 61 -6.20 4.52 -8.82
C THR A 61 -6.27 3.07 -8.36
N SER A 62 -5.85 2.11 -9.20
CA SER A 62 -5.79 0.69 -8.83
C SER A 62 -4.80 0.42 -7.70
N LEU A 63 -3.62 1.05 -7.71
CA LEU A 63 -2.65 0.93 -6.62
C LEU A 63 -3.18 1.52 -5.30
N ALA A 64 -3.86 2.68 -5.35
CA ALA A 64 -4.48 3.28 -4.18
C ALA A 64 -5.60 2.39 -3.60
N GLY A 65 -6.42 1.77 -4.47
CA GLY A 65 -7.41 0.77 -4.06
C GLY A 65 -6.76 -0.44 -3.38
N ALA A 66 -5.74 -1.02 -4.01
CA ALA A 66 -4.99 -2.15 -3.45
C ALA A 66 -4.36 -1.82 -2.10
N ARG A 67 -3.85 -0.60 -1.91
CA ARG A 67 -3.35 -0.10 -0.63
C ARG A 67 -4.46 -0.10 0.44
N GLY A 68 -5.64 0.40 0.08
CA GLY A 68 -6.82 0.38 0.95
C GLY A 68 -7.20 -1.03 1.40
N ASP A 69 -7.23 -1.98 0.46
CA ASP A 69 -7.54 -3.38 0.73
C ASP A 69 -6.51 -4.05 1.66
N ILE A 70 -5.22 -3.77 1.48
CA ILE A 70 -4.15 -4.27 2.36
C ILE A 70 -4.27 -3.70 3.78
N VAL A 71 -4.56 -2.40 3.92
CA VAL A 71 -4.83 -1.79 5.22
C VAL A 71 -6.08 -2.42 5.87
N GLY A 72 -7.12 -2.71 5.09
CA GLY A 72 -8.29 -3.46 5.55
C GLY A 72 -7.93 -4.87 6.04
N ALA A 73 -7.02 -5.57 5.35
CA ALA A 73 -6.52 -6.88 5.76
C ALA A 73 -5.74 -6.82 7.08
N HIS A 74 -5.02 -5.72 7.37
CA HIS A 74 -4.40 -5.50 8.68
C HIS A 74 -5.45 -5.46 9.80
N ALA A 75 -6.55 -4.74 9.61
CA ALA A 75 -7.64 -4.65 10.60
C ALA A 75 -8.33 -6.00 10.81
N ALA A 76 -8.67 -6.72 9.74
CA ALA A 76 -9.28 -8.05 9.81
C ALA A 76 -8.38 -9.05 10.55
N ARG A 77 -7.07 -8.98 10.34
CA ARG A 77 -6.08 -9.80 11.02
C ARG A 77 -6.02 -9.50 12.52
N GLU A 78 -6.08 -8.24 12.94
CA GLU A 78 -6.12 -7.90 14.38
C GLU A 78 -7.36 -8.50 15.06
N ALA A 79 -8.52 -8.42 14.41
CA ALA A 79 -9.75 -9.03 14.91
C ALA A 79 -9.65 -10.56 15.03
N LEU A 80 -9.03 -11.22 14.04
CA LEU A 80 -8.77 -12.67 14.09
C LEU A 80 -7.81 -13.03 15.23
N GLY A 81 -6.77 -12.21 15.44
CA GLY A 81 -5.82 -12.38 16.52
C GLY A 81 -6.46 -12.39 17.90
N ALA A 82 -7.35 -11.44 18.14
CA ALA A 82 -8.13 -11.37 19.37
C ALA A 82 -9.01 -12.61 19.57
N ARG A 83 -9.69 -13.08 18.52
CA ARG A 83 -10.52 -14.30 18.56
C ARG A 83 -9.72 -15.57 18.85
N LEU A 84 -8.46 -15.61 18.44
CA LEU A 84 -7.57 -16.76 18.64
C LEU A 84 -6.75 -16.66 19.94
N SER A 85 -7.02 -15.65 20.78
CA SER A 85 -6.27 -15.35 22.01
C SER A 85 -4.76 -15.27 21.78
N LEU A 86 -4.34 -14.79 20.61
CA LEU A 86 -2.93 -14.61 20.31
C LEU A 86 -2.43 -13.35 21.02
N PRO A 87 -1.27 -13.40 21.70
CA PRO A 87 -0.70 -12.22 22.32
C PRO A 87 -0.36 -11.18 21.25
N THR A 88 -0.43 -9.90 21.57
CA THR A 88 -0.08 -8.81 20.65
C THR A 88 1.35 -8.93 20.11
N SER A 89 2.26 -9.52 20.89
CA SER A 89 3.62 -9.86 20.47
C SER A 89 3.68 -10.88 19.31
N ALA A 90 2.65 -11.71 19.12
CA ALA A 90 2.56 -12.67 18.01
C ALA A 90 2.44 -11.97 16.64
N PHE A 91 2.23 -10.66 16.62
CA PHE A 91 2.06 -9.88 15.40
C PHE A 91 3.29 -9.02 15.05
N GLY A 92 4.36 -9.12 15.84
CA GLY A 92 5.54 -8.25 15.73
C GLY A 92 5.36 -6.93 16.48
N VAL A 93 6.46 -6.18 16.63
CA VAL A 93 6.44 -4.84 17.25
C VAL A 93 5.65 -3.89 16.34
N PRO A 94 4.61 -3.20 16.84
CA PRO A 94 3.91 -2.19 16.06
C PRO A 94 4.88 -1.06 15.70
N ILE A 95 5.06 -0.79 14.40
CA ILE A 95 5.88 0.35 13.92
C ILE A 95 5.17 1.68 14.24
N LYS A 96 3.84 1.67 14.39
CA LYS A 96 3.04 2.80 14.85
C LYS A 96 2.53 2.51 16.26
N PRO A 97 2.70 3.44 17.23
CA PRO A 97 2.05 3.28 18.53
C PRO A 97 0.55 3.13 18.30
N ARG A 98 -0.07 2.10 18.90
CA ARG A 98 -1.52 2.04 18.97
C ARG A 98 -1.97 3.36 19.59
N ARG A 99 -2.80 4.10 18.88
CA ARG A 99 -3.50 5.25 19.44
C ARG A 99 -4.17 4.72 20.71
N ALA A 100 -3.68 5.14 21.88
CA ALA A 100 -4.26 4.73 23.14
C ALA A 100 -5.75 5.04 23.05
N ALA A 101 -6.59 4.06 23.36
CA ALA A 101 -8.01 4.32 23.50
C ALA A 101 -8.13 5.46 24.52
N ALA A 102 -8.70 6.58 24.09
CA ALA A 102 -9.04 7.64 25.00
C ALA A 102 -10.15 7.07 25.89
N ASP A 103 -9.84 6.97 27.19
CA ASP A 103 -10.82 6.70 28.24
C ASP A 103 -11.88 7.81 28.31
#